data_AF-A0A2E7VRT9-F1
#
_entry.id   AF-A0A2E7VRT9-F1
#
_cell.length_a   1.000
_cell.length_b   1.000
_cell.length_c   1.000
_cell.angle_alpha   90.00
_cell.angle_beta   90.00
_cell.angle_gamma   90.00
#
_symmetry.space_group_name_H-M   'P 1'
#
loop_
_entity.id
_entity.type
_entity.pdbx_description
1 polymer ?
#
loop_
_entity_poly.entity_id
_entity_poly.type
_entity_poly.pdbx_seq_one_letter_code
_entity_poly.pdbx_strand_id
1 'polypeptide(L)' 'EAKKWILKALENGGEKNAIIVEHYGDILYKLGETKEAIKNWEKAKELGEGSIYLERKIQEKELYE' A
#
# COMPACT_ATOMS: atom_id res chain seq x y z
N GLU A 1 -9.31 -12.75 4.26
CA GLU A 1 -9.31 -12.85 2.78
C GLU A 1 -8.42 -11.85 2.04
N ALA A 2 -8.67 -10.54 2.03
CA ALA A 2 -7.89 -9.58 1.21
C ALA A 2 -6.35 -9.62 1.47
N LYS A 3 -5.94 -9.68 2.74
CA LYS A 3 -4.52 -9.80 3.14
C LYS A 3 -3.82 -11.02 2.53
N LYS A 4 -4.52 -12.16 2.39
CA LYS A 4 -3.92 -13.38 1.83
C LYS A 4 -3.61 -13.23 0.33
N TRP A 5 -4.51 -12.59 -0.42
CA TRP A 5 -4.34 -12.41 -1.85
C TRP A 5 -3.25 -11.39 -2.18
N ILE A 6 -3.17 -10.29 -1.43
CA ILE A 6 -2.13 -9.29 -1.65
C ILE A 6 -0.74 -9.83 -1.30
N LEU A 7 -0.62 -10.65 -0.25
CA LEU A 7 0.63 -11.35 0.07
C LEU A 7 1.07 -12.28 -1.06
N LYS A 8 0.13 -13.03 -1.64
CA LYS A 8 0.44 -13.86 -2.82
C LYS A 8 0.90 -13.02 -4.01
N ALA A 9 0.30 -11.85 -4.25
CA ALA A 9 0.75 -10.95 -5.30
C ALA A 9 2.18 -10.43 -5.05
N LEU A 10 2.49 -10.06 -3.80
CA LEU A 10 3.82 -9.65 -3.37
C LEU A 10 4.86 -10.77 -3.51
N GLU A 11 4.51 -12.03 -3.23
CA GLU A 11 5.41 -13.17 -3.43
C GLU A 11 5.73 -13.45 -4.91
N ASN A 12 4.86 -13.00 -5.83
CA ASN A 12 4.98 -13.24 -7.26
C ASN A 12 5.52 -12.02 -8.03
N GLY A 13 6.35 -11.18 -7.40
CA GLY A 13 6.98 -10.03 -8.04
C GLY A 13 6.22 -8.71 -7.86
N GLY A 14 5.09 -8.72 -7.15
CA GLY A 14 4.29 -7.53 -6.88
C GLY A 14 4.97 -6.53 -5.95
N GLU A 15 6.01 -6.92 -5.22
CA GLU A 15 6.79 -6.05 -4.35
C GLU A 15 7.58 -4.96 -5.10
N LYS A 16 7.67 -5.08 -6.43
CA LYS A 16 8.29 -4.09 -7.34
C LYS A 16 7.27 -3.20 -8.03
N ASN A 17 5.98 -3.40 -7.78
CA ASN A 17 4.90 -2.64 -8.40
C ASN A 17 4.31 -1.68 -7.36
N ALA A 18 4.43 -0.38 -7.61
CA ALA A 18 3.94 0.67 -6.72
C ALA A 18 2.45 0.50 -6.35
N ILE A 19 1.60 0.14 -7.31
CA ILE A 19 0.15 -0.05 -7.09
C ILE A 19 -0.11 -1.25 -6.16
N ILE A 20 0.60 -2.36 -6.34
CA ILE A 20 0.41 -3.55 -5.50
C ILE A 20 0.88 -3.27 -4.07
N VAL A 21 2.02 -2.58 -3.92
CA VAL A 21 2.55 -2.20 -2.61
C VAL A 21 1.62 -1.17 -1.93
N GLU A 22 1.02 -0.25 -2.68
CA GLU A 22 0.02 0.67 -2.16
C GLU A 22 -1.24 -0.05 -1.66
N HIS A 23 -1.80 -0.96 -2.45
CA HIS A 23 -2.97 -1.75 -2.05
C HIS A 23 -2.69 -2.61 -0.81
N TYR A 24 -1.44 -3.05 -0.63
CA TYR A 24 -1.03 -3.69 0.61
C TYR A 24 -1.03 -2.72 1.79
N GLY A 25 -0.67 -1.45 1.58
CA GLY A 25 -0.87 -0.39 2.57
C GLY A 25 -2.36 -0.20 2.91
N ASP A 26 -3.23 -0.12 1.90
CA ASP A 26 -4.68 0.10 2.09
C ASP A 26 -5.34 -1.03 2.91
N ILE A 27 -5.16 -2.27 2.43
CA ILE A 27 -4.72 -3.43 3.22
C ILE A 27 -4.66 -3.29 4.75
N LEU A 28 -3.43 -3.00 5.18
CA LEU A 28 -2.98 -2.86 6.54
C LEU A 28 -3.73 -1.74 7.28
N TYR A 29 -4.06 -0.64 6.58
CA TYR A 29 -4.80 0.46 7.17
C TYR A 29 -6.19 0.01 7.64
N LYS A 30 -6.93 -0.73 6.80
CA LYS A 30 -8.25 -1.29 7.14
C LYS A 30 -8.18 -2.33 8.27
N LEU A 31 -7.01 -2.91 8.53
CA LEU A 31 -6.76 -3.85 9.62
C LEU A 31 -6.31 -3.16 10.92
N GLY A 32 -6.20 -1.82 10.94
CA GLY A 32 -5.69 -1.06 12.09
C GLY A 32 -4.16 -1.07 12.21
N GLU A 33 -3.45 -1.66 11.24
CA GLU A 33 -1.99 -1.68 11.16
C GLU A 33 -1.45 -0.38 10.52
N THR A 34 -1.94 0.78 10.96
CA THR A 34 -1.71 2.10 10.32
C THR A 34 -0.23 2.44 10.13
N LYS A 35 0.64 2.09 11.09
CA LYS A 35 2.08 2.36 10.97
C LYS A 35 2.71 1.59 9.80
N GLU A 36 2.34 0.32 9.64
CA GLU A 36 2.85 -0.50 8.53
C GLU A 36 2.18 -0.10 7.22
N ALA A 37 0.93 0.38 7.24
CA ALA A 37 0.27 0.94 6.08
C ALA A 37 1.04 2.13 5.49
N ILE A 38 1.38 3.12 6.34
CA ILE A 38 2.12 4.31 5.92
C ILE A 38 3.47 3.94 5.34
N LYS A 39 4.20 3.00 5.97
CA LYS A 39 5.48 2.52 5.45
C LYS A 39 5.36 1.86 4.08
N ASN A 40 4.26 1.13 3.82
CA ASN A 40 4.02 0.56 2.49
C ASN A 40 3.61 1.64 1.48
N TRP A 41 2.87 2.68 1.87
CA TRP A 41 2.62 3.83 0.99
C TRP A 41 3.90 4.59 0.64
N GLU A 42 4.79 4.84 1.62
CA GLU A 42 6.10 5.44 1.37
C GLU A 42 6.94 4.58 0.41
N LYS A 43 6.98 3.27 0.63
CA LYS A 43 7.64 2.33 -0.27
C LYS A 43 7.03 2.34 -1.68
N ALA A 44 5.70 2.41 -1.79
CA ALA A 44 5.02 2.50 -3.08
C ALA A 44 5.47 3.75 -3.85
N LYS A 45 5.62 4.89 -3.14
CA LYS A 45 6.11 6.15 -3.71
C LYS A 45 7.58 6.06 -4.16
N GLU A 46 8.42 5.31 -3.45
CA GLU A 46 9.81 5.06 -3.88
C GLU A 46 9.91 4.16 -5.11
N LEU A 47 8.95 3.24 -5.30
CA LEU A 47 8.92 2.31 -6.44
C LEU A 47 8.42 2.95 -7.73
N GLY A 48 7.68 4.05 -7.64
CA GLY A 48 7.15 4.79 -8.80
C GLY A 48 5.86 5.52 -8.47
N GLU A 49 5.05 5.80 -9.49
CA GLU A 49 3.72 6.34 -9.29
C GLU A 49 2.74 5.22 -8.90
N GLY A 50 2.17 5.34 -7.70
CA GLY A 50 0.95 4.61 -7.34
C GLY A 50 -0.30 5.34 -7.84
N SER A 51 -1.38 5.29 -7.07
CA SER A 51 -2.60 6.03 -7.34
C SER A 51 -2.39 7.53 -7.17
N ILE A 52 -3.31 8.31 -7.76
CA ILE A 52 -3.40 9.76 -7.56
C ILE A 52 -3.57 10.17 -6.09
N TYR A 53 -4.01 9.24 -5.25
CA TYR A 53 -4.23 9.47 -3.83
C TYR A 53 -3.02 9.10 -2.96
N LEU A 54 -2.00 8.44 -3.51
CA LEU A 54 -0.88 7.90 -2.74
C LEU A 54 -0.19 8.98 -1.88
N GLU A 55 0.13 10.13 -2.47
CA GLU A 55 0.78 11.23 -1.73
C GLU A 55 -0.11 11.78 -0.62
N ARG A 56 -1.41 11.89 -0.92
CA ARG A 56 -2.41 12.36 0.04
C ARG A 56 -2.54 11.39 1.21
N LYS A 57 -2.56 10.08 0.94
CA LYS A 57 -2.60 9.02 1.96
C LYS A 57 -1.40 9.12 2.91
N ILE A 58 -0.21 9.37 2.37
CA ILE A 58 1.02 9.52 3.18
C ILE A 58 0.96 10.78 4.05
N GLN A 59 0.53 11.92 3.48
CA GLN A 59 0.49 13.20 4.18
C GLN A 59 -0.59 13.23 5.28
N GLU A 60 -1.81 12.82 4.96
CA GLU A 60 -2.95 12.85 5.87
C GLU A 60 -3.00 11.61 6.77
N LYS A 61 -2.20 10.57 6.46
CA LYS A 61 -2.18 9.28 7.18
C LYS A 61 -3.56 8.66 7.24
N GLU A 62 -4.31 8.84 6.17
CA GLU A 62 -5.71 8.43 6.03
C GLU A 62 -5.92 7.78 4.67
N LEU A 63 -6.85 6.83 4.61
CA LEU A 63 -7.14 6.10 3.39
C LEU A 63 -8.10 6.90 2.49
N TYR A 64 -7.74 7.03 1.21
CA TYR A 64 -8.59 7.58 0.15
C TYR A 64 -8.72 6.56 -0.99
N GLU A 65 -9.93 6.39 -1.52
CA GLU A 65 -10.28 5.39 -2.54
C GLU A 65 -10.98 6.06 -3.73
#